data_AF-A0A9P0C563-F1
#
_entry.id   AF-A0A9P0C563-F1
#
_cell.length_a   1.000
_cell.length_b   1.000
_cell.length_c   1.000
_cell.angle_alpha   90.00
_cell.angle_beta   90.00
_cell.angle_gamma   90.00
#
_symmetry.space_group_name_H-M   'P 1'
#
loop_
_entity.id
_entity.type
_entity.pdbx_description
1 polymer ?
#
loop_
_entity_poly.entity_id
_entity_poly.type
_entity_poly.pdbx_seq_one_letter_code
_entity_poly.pdbx_strand_id
1 'polypeptide(L)'
;MEGFSMRQYAWKPAAEMVVTLLKIYEANYPEILKTCLIVNAPKVFALAFSVIKKFMHENTISKIKIYGTDSKKWQAQVLAMVDKDQLPVFYGGTMVDENGDTKCSLIVKPGGKVPKCYYTKNTSSVNKKEYKRVTIKTGDKHTVDLLCADPESVLK
;
A
#
# COMPACT_ATOMS: atom_id res chain seq x y z
N MET A 1 -3.55 0.28 7.81
CA MET A 1 -3.01 -0.77 6.93
C MET A 1 -3.08 -2.13 7.63
N GLU A 2 -4.26 -2.45 8.18
CA GLU A 2 -4.46 -3.72 8.87
C GLU A 2 -4.43 -4.88 7.86
N GLY A 3 -3.81 -6.00 8.22
CA GLY A 3 -3.74 -7.19 7.35
C GLY A 3 -2.82 -7.08 6.14
N PHE A 4 -2.04 -5.99 6.01
CA PHE A 4 -1.03 -5.89 4.95
C PHE A 4 0.21 -6.73 5.25
N SER A 5 0.61 -7.58 4.30
CA SER A 5 1.79 -8.46 4.40
C SER A 5 2.79 -8.24 3.26
N MET A 6 4.04 -8.68 3.44
CA MET A 6 5.11 -8.57 2.42
C MET A 6 4.71 -9.11 1.04
N ARG A 7 3.89 -10.16 1.00
CA ARG A 7 3.42 -10.78 -0.25
C ARG A 7 2.66 -9.77 -1.13
N GLN A 8 1.89 -8.87 -0.53
CA GLN A 8 1.12 -7.88 -1.28
C GLN A 8 2.02 -6.78 -1.85
N TYR A 9 3.04 -6.35 -1.11
CA TYR A 9 4.02 -5.36 -1.61
C TYR A 9 4.94 -5.92 -2.69
N ALA A 10 5.29 -7.21 -2.59
CA ALA A 10 6.17 -7.87 -3.55
C ALA A 10 5.51 -8.18 -4.91
N TRP A 11 4.19 -8.02 -5.04
CA TRP A 11 3.49 -8.28 -6.29
C TRP A 11 3.70 -7.12 -7.28
N LYS A 12 4.68 -7.28 -8.17
CA LYS A 12 5.12 -6.25 -9.12
C LYS A 12 3.98 -5.60 -9.92
N PRO A 13 3.01 -6.33 -10.52
CA PRO A 13 1.88 -5.70 -11.21
C PRO A 13 1.07 -4.73 -10.34
N ALA A 14 0.80 -5.06 -9.07
CA ALA A 14 0.14 -4.11 -8.17
C ALA A 14 1.02 -2.90 -7.86
N ALA A 15 2.32 -3.10 -7.64
CA ALA A 15 3.24 -1.99 -7.42
C ALA A 15 3.30 -1.05 -8.64
N GLU A 16 3.37 -1.59 -9.86
CA GLU A 16 3.34 -0.83 -11.12
C GLU A 16 2.03 -0.04 -11.29
N MET A 17 0.89 -0.65 -10.91
CA MET A 17 -0.41 0.02 -10.91
C MET A 17 -0.43 1.21 -9.94
N VAL A 18 0.06 1.03 -8.71
CA VAL A 18 0.14 2.11 -7.71
C VAL A 18 1.04 3.25 -8.18
N VAL A 19 2.22 2.93 -8.73
CA VAL A 19 3.13 3.94 -9.27
C VAL A 19 2.50 4.70 -10.44
N THR A 20 1.80 4.00 -11.34
CA THR A 20 1.09 4.63 -12.46
C THR A 20 0.00 5.58 -11.95
N LEU A 21 -0.78 5.15 -10.96
CA LEU A 21 -1.81 5.99 -10.35
C LEU A 21 -1.22 7.26 -9.72
N LEU A 22 -0.12 7.13 -8.98
CA LEU A 22 0.55 8.27 -8.35
C LEU A 22 1.09 9.26 -9.40
N LYS A 23 1.68 8.76 -10.49
CA LYS A 23 2.15 9.62 -11.59
C LYS A 23 0.99 10.40 -12.22
N ILE A 24 -0.13 9.74 -12.48
CA ILE A 24 -1.33 10.40 -13.02
C ILE A 24 -1.83 11.45 -12.03
N TYR A 25 -1.89 11.12 -10.75
CA TYR A 25 -2.31 12.02 -9.69
C TYR A 25 -1.44 13.28 -9.63
N GLU A 26 -0.12 13.13 -9.49
CA GLU A 26 0.83 14.24 -9.38
C GLU A 26 0.84 15.13 -10.63
N ALA A 27 0.67 14.54 -11.82
CA ALA A 27 0.70 15.29 -13.08
C ALA A 27 -0.58 16.09 -13.36
N ASN A 28 -1.75 15.61 -12.91
CA ASN A 28 -3.05 16.17 -13.29
C ASN A 28 -3.79 16.88 -12.15
N TYR A 29 -3.44 16.60 -10.90
CA TYR A 29 -4.12 17.15 -9.73
C TYR A 29 -3.13 17.76 -8.73
N PRO A 30 -2.35 18.77 -9.16
CA PRO A 30 -1.40 19.42 -8.26
C PRO A 30 -2.13 20.10 -7.10
N GLU A 31 -1.56 20.00 -5.90
CA GLU A 31 -1.93 20.75 -4.70
C GLU A 31 -3.32 20.51 -4.09
N ILE A 32 -4.15 19.61 -4.64
CA ILE A 32 -5.48 19.33 -4.10
C ILE A 32 -5.46 18.58 -2.75
N LEU A 33 -4.34 17.92 -2.42
CA LEU A 33 -4.20 17.21 -1.16
C LEU A 33 -4.11 18.22 -0.01
N LYS A 34 -5.01 18.12 0.97
CA LYS A 34 -4.89 18.83 2.26
C LYS A 34 -3.95 18.07 3.21
N THR A 35 -4.31 16.83 3.52
CA THR A 35 -3.57 15.92 4.41
C THR A 35 -3.88 14.47 4.03
N CYS A 36 -2.89 13.58 4.10
CA CYS A 36 -3.08 12.13 3.97
C CYS A 36 -2.67 11.44 5.28
N LEU A 37 -3.59 10.71 5.92
CA LEU A 37 -3.33 9.99 7.17
C LEU A 37 -3.24 8.49 6.89
N ILE A 38 -2.07 7.89 7.12
CA ILE A 38 -1.86 6.45 7.01
C ILE A 38 -1.86 5.88 8.42
N VAL A 39 -2.99 5.29 8.81
CA VAL A 39 -3.20 4.74 10.16
C VAL A 39 -2.97 3.23 10.19
N ASN A 40 -2.66 2.70 11.38
CA ASN A 40 -2.39 1.28 11.60
C ASN A 40 -1.33 0.74 10.61
N ALA A 41 -0.22 1.46 10.47
CA ALA A 41 0.87 1.10 9.58
C ALA A 41 1.84 0.10 10.26
N PRO A 42 2.01 -1.12 9.71
CA PRO A 42 3.01 -2.06 10.22
C PRO A 42 4.43 -1.56 9.90
N LYS A 43 5.46 -2.03 10.64
CA LYS A 43 6.86 -1.61 10.43
C LYS A 43 7.34 -1.77 8.98
N VAL A 44 6.86 -2.81 8.30
CA VAL A 44 7.17 -3.10 6.89
C VAL A 44 6.70 -2.00 5.92
N PHE A 45 5.67 -1.24 6.29
CA PHE A 45 5.16 -0.14 5.49
C PHE A 45 6.24 0.93 5.23
N ALA A 46 7.12 1.18 6.20
CA ALA A 46 8.19 2.17 6.05
C ALA A 46 9.11 1.85 4.85
N LEU A 47 9.40 0.57 4.61
CA LEU A 47 10.19 0.12 3.46
C LEU A 47 9.43 0.27 2.15
N ALA A 48 8.13 -0.07 2.12
CA ALA A 48 7.31 0.15 0.93
C ALA A 48 7.20 1.66 0.60
N PHE A 49 7.03 2.49 1.63
CA PHE A 49 6.92 3.94 1.49
C PHE A 49 8.22 4.59 1.02
N SER A 50 9.39 4.10 1.44
CA SER A 50 10.68 4.62 0.96
C SER A 50 10.90 4.45 -0.54
N VAL A 51 10.28 3.41 -1.13
CA VAL A 51 10.26 3.20 -2.59
C VAL A 51 9.22 4.11 -3.25
N ILE A 52 8.00 4.14 -2.72
CA ILE A 52 6.87 4.87 -3.33
C ILE A 52 7.08 6.39 -3.28
N LYS A 53 7.72 6.93 -2.23
CA LYS A 53 7.99 8.37 -2.11
C LYS A 53 8.83 8.94 -3.26
N LYS A 54 9.64 8.11 -3.94
CA LYS A 54 10.44 8.53 -5.10
C LYS A 54 9.59 8.94 -6.31
N PHE A 55 8.29 8.64 -6.28
CA PHE A 55 7.32 8.97 -7.32
C PHE A 55 6.34 10.08 -6.91
N MET A 56 6.58 10.75 -5.78
CA MET A 56 5.73 11.83 -5.25
C MET A 56 6.53 13.12 -5.12
N HIS A 57 5.85 14.26 -5.22
CA HIS A 57 6.46 15.57 -5.05
C HIS A 57 6.66 15.88 -3.55
N GLU A 58 7.64 16.72 -3.20
CA GLU A 58 7.92 17.06 -1.80
C GLU A 58 6.70 17.66 -1.07
N ASN A 59 5.90 18.46 -1.78
CA ASN A 59 4.65 19.02 -1.25
C ASN A 59 3.61 17.92 -0.91
N THR A 60 3.52 16.87 -1.71
CA THR A 60 2.64 15.73 -1.43
C THR A 60 3.17 14.92 -0.26
N ILE A 61 4.49 14.67 -0.23
CA ILE A 61 5.15 13.90 0.84
C ILE A 61 4.99 14.60 2.19
N SER A 62 5.16 15.93 2.26
CA SER A 62 5.05 16.70 3.52
C SER A 62 3.65 16.65 4.14
N LYS A 63 2.62 16.36 3.33
CA LYS A 63 1.22 16.21 3.76
C LYS A 63 0.86 14.80 4.22
N ILE A 64 1.75 13.82 4.02
CA ILE A 64 1.53 12.43 4.44
C ILE A 64 1.99 12.25 5.89
N LYS A 65 1.08 11.82 6.77
CA LYS A 65 1.36 11.48 8.16
C LYS A 65 1.14 9.99 8.39
N ILE A 66 2.19 9.29 8.80
CA ILE A 66 2.17 7.84 9.01
C ILE A 66 2.12 7.56 10.50
N TYR A 67 1.12 6.79 10.93
CA TYR A 67 0.97 6.35 12.30
C TYR A 67 1.03 4.83 12.40
N GLY A 68 1.69 4.34 13.45
CA GLY A 68 1.84 2.91 13.72
C GLY A 68 0.53 2.22 14.13
N THR A 69 0.66 1.04 14.73
CA THR A 69 -0.46 0.16 15.11
C THR A 69 -1.16 0.56 16.41
N ASP A 70 -0.66 1.57 17.13
CA ASP A 70 -1.24 2.07 18.38
C ASP A 70 -2.51 2.88 18.09
N SER A 71 -3.68 2.25 18.31
CA SER A 71 -4.99 2.84 17.99
C SER A 71 -5.26 4.14 18.71
N LYS A 72 -4.97 4.22 20.00
CA LYS A 72 -5.23 5.44 20.78
C LYS A 72 -4.45 6.63 20.23
N LYS A 73 -3.19 6.41 19.84
CA LYS A 73 -2.34 7.48 19.28
C LYS A 73 -2.84 7.98 17.94
N TRP A 74 -3.13 7.08 17.00
CA TRP A 74 -3.57 7.52 15.68
C TRP A 74 -5.00 8.04 15.68
N GLN A 75 -5.90 7.49 16.50
CA GLN A 75 -7.28 7.98 16.63
C GLN A 75 -7.30 9.41 17.18
N ALA A 76 -6.49 9.73 18.20
CA ALA A 76 -6.39 11.10 18.72
C ALA A 76 -5.97 12.11 17.64
N GLN A 77 -5.12 11.69 16.70
CA GLN A 77 -4.64 12.54 15.61
C GLN A 77 -5.68 12.70 14.49
N VAL A 78 -6.46 11.65 14.18
CA VAL A 78 -7.58 11.74 13.23
C VAL A 78 -8.66 12.66 13.79
N LEU A 79 -9.02 12.48 15.06
CA LEU A 79 -10.06 13.27 15.74
C LEU A 79 -9.69 14.75 15.95
N ALA A 80 -8.40 15.09 15.86
CA ALA A 80 -7.97 16.49 15.85
C ALA A 80 -8.26 17.19 14.50
N MET A 81 -8.58 16.43 13.45
CA MET A 81 -8.83 16.94 12.10
C MET A 81 -10.25 16.70 11.59
N VAL A 82 -10.95 15.72 12.15
CA VAL A 82 -12.28 15.28 11.73
C VAL A 82 -13.16 15.15 12.98
N ASP A 83 -14.34 15.73 12.92
CA ASP A 83 -15.31 15.63 14.01
C ASP A 83 -15.78 14.18 14.22
N LYS A 84 -16.08 13.84 15.48
CA LYS A 84 -16.41 12.45 15.87
C LYS A 84 -17.62 11.89 15.13
N ASP A 85 -18.63 12.72 14.90
CA ASP A 85 -19.87 12.37 14.21
C ASP A 85 -19.68 12.14 12.71
N GLN A 86 -18.60 12.66 12.12
CA GLN A 86 -18.26 12.48 10.70
C GLN A 86 -17.34 11.28 10.44
N LEU A 87 -16.92 10.57 11.50
CA LEU A 87 -15.94 9.50 11.42
C LEU A 87 -16.58 8.16 11.86
N PRO A 88 -16.41 7.06 11.09
CA PRO A 88 -16.89 5.75 11.51
C PRO A 88 -16.36 5.34 12.88
N VAL A 89 -17.16 4.62 13.66
CA VAL A 89 -16.76 4.05 14.96
C VAL A 89 -15.48 3.23 14.85
N PHE A 90 -15.31 2.48 13.76
CA PHE A 90 -14.10 1.71 13.48
C PHE A 90 -12.82 2.57 13.46
N TYR A 91 -12.92 3.85 13.06
CA TYR A 91 -11.80 4.80 13.05
C TYR A 91 -11.73 5.68 14.30
N GLY A 92 -12.56 5.42 15.32
CA GLY A 92 -12.56 6.14 16.60
C GLY A 92 -13.60 7.25 16.72
N GLY A 93 -14.50 7.40 15.74
CA GLY A 93 -15.62 8.33 15.82
C GLY A 93 -16.89 7.72 16.41
N THR A 94 -18.04 8.25 16.02
CA THR A 94 -19.37 7.81 16.48
C THR A 94 -20.32 7.48 15.33
N MET A 95 -19.90 7.64 14.07
CA MET A 95 -20.74 7.36 12.91
C MET A 95 -20.94 5.84 12.73
N VAL A 96 -22.19 5.46 12.49
CA VAL A 96 -22.63 4.13 12.07
C VAL A 96 -23.47 4.27 10.80
N ASP A 97 -23.52 3.25 9.96
CA ASP A 97 -24.42 3.29 8.80
C ASP A 97 -25.88 2.99 9.17
N GLU A 98 -26.76 3.03 8.17
CA GLU A 98 -28.20 2.77 8.30
C GLU A 98 -28.52 1.37 8.89
N ASN A 99 -27.59 0.42 8.79
CA ASN A 99 -27.72 -0.93 9.33
C ASN A 99 -27.06 -1.09 10.71
N GLY A 100 -26.50 -0.01 11.27
CA GLY A 100 -25.75 -0.03 12.52
C GLY A 100 -24.32 -0.57 12.39
N ASP A 101 -23.76 -0.68 11.18
CA ASP A 101 -22.37 -1.11 11.02
C ASP A 101 -21.39 0.00 11.40
N THR A 102 -20.57 -0.30 12.41
CA THR A 102 -19.47 0.54 12.92
C THR A 102 -18.38 0.88 11.90
N LYS A 103 -18.26 0.10 10.82
CA LYS A 103 -17.31 0.36 9.72
C LYS A 103 -17.89 1.23 8.63
N CYS A 104 -19.20 1.47 8.66
CA CYS A 104 -19.95 2.14 7.61
C CYS A 104 -19.70 1.50 6.23
N SER A 105 -19.82 0.17 6.12
CA SER A 105 -19.50 -0.59 4.89
C SER A 105 -20.38 -0.22 3.69
N LEU A 106 -21.51 0.43 3.92
CA LEU A 106 -22.32 1.03 2.86
C LEU A 106 -21.57 2.17 2.14
N ILE A 107 -20.86 3.01 2.89
CA ILE A 107 -20.12 4.18 2.41
C ILE A 107 -18.69 3.80 2.01
N VAL A 108 -17.98 3.08 2.88
CA VAL A 108 -16.58 2.69 2.68
C VAL A 108 -16.50 1.19 2.44
N LYS A 109 -16.31 0.79 1.18
CA LYS A 109 -16.21 -0.64 0.85
C LYS A 109 -14.88 -1.21 1.36
N PRO A 110 -14.88 -2.22 2.25
CA PRO A 110 -13.65 -2.78 2.84
C PRO A 110 -12.83 -3.65 1.87
N GLY A 111 -13.29 -3.80 0.61
CA GLY A 111 -12.71 -4.72 -0.36
C GLY A 111 -12.95 -6.18 0.02
N GLY A 112 -12.07 -7.07 -0.44
CA GLY A 112 -12.16 -8.50 -0.14
C GLY A 112 -11.48 -9.37 -1.19
N LYS A 113 -11.54 -10.69 -1.01
CA LYS A 113 -11.10 -11.62 -2.04
C LYS A 113 -12.08 -11.56 -3.21
N VAL A 114 -11.58 -11.22 -4.39
CA VAL A 114 -12.38 -11.23 -5.62
C VAL A 114 -12.81 -12.68 -5.91
N PRO A 115 -14.12 -12.96 -6.08
CA PRO A 115 -14.58 -14.29 -6.42
C PRO A 115 -13.98 -14.80 -7.74
N LYS A 116 -13.64 -16.09 -7.80
CA LYS A 116 -12.95 -16.69 -8.96
C LYS A 116 -13.72 -16.58 -10.27
N CYS A 117 -15.05 -16.46 -10.22
CA CYS A 117 -15.87 -16.27 -11.41
C CYS A 117 -15.59 -14.93 -12.13
N TYR A 118 -15.05 -13.92 -11.44
CA TYR A 118 -14.64 -12.65 -12.04
C TYR A 118 -13.25 -12.69 -12.65
N TYR A 119 -12.53 -13.80 -12.52
CA TYR A 119 -11.17 -13.89 -13.04
C TYR A 119 -11.25 -14.06 -14.54
N THR A 120 -10.87 -13.02 -15.28
CA THR A 120 -10.55 -13.18 -16.69
C THR A 120 -9.26 -13.98 -16.80
N LYS A 121 -9.18 -14.93 -17.74
CA LYS A 121 -7.95 -15.69 -18.01
C LYS A 121 -6.87 -14.74 -18.54
N ASN A 122 -6.11 -14.09 -17.67
CA ASN A 122 -4.96 -13.30 -18.07
C ASN A 122 -3.75 -14.23 -18.29
N THR A 123 -3.67 -14.85 -19.48
CA THR A 123 -2.43 -15.50 -19.97
C THR A 123 -1.85 -14.77 -21.18
N SER A 124 -1.96 -13.46 -21.21
CA SER A 124 -1.44 -12.64 -22.31
C SER A 124 -1.35 -11.21 -21.77
N SER A 125 -0.20 -10.64 -21.42
CA SER A 125 1.18 -10.87 -21.80
C SER A 125 2.08 -10.63 -20.58
N VAL A 126 2.62 -11.70 -19.96
CA VAL A 126 3.89 -11.50 -19.27
C VAL A 126 4.87 -11.25 -20.40
N ASN A 127 5.18 -9.97 -20.65
CA ASN A 127 6.32 -9.56 -21.48
C ASN A 127 7.42 -10.59 -21.27
N LYS A 128 7.91 -11.22 -22.35
CA LYS A 128 9.07 -12.13 -22.34
C LYS A 128 10.21 -11.42 -21.61
N LYS A 129 10.24 -11.52 -20.29
CA LYS A 129 11.33 -11.03 -19.48
C LYS A 129 12.43 -12.05 -19.70
N GLU A 130 13.60 -11.54 -20.07
CA GLU A 130 14.80 -12.33 -20.23
C GLU A 130 15.21 -12.82 -18.84
N TYR A 131 14.68 -13.98 -18.46
CA TYR A 131 15.13 -14.67 -17.25
C TYR A 131 16.40 -15.43 -17.59
N LYS A 132 17.44 -15.27 -16.77
CA LYS A 132 18.62 -16.12 -16.86
C LYS A 132 18.23 -17.52 -16.39
N ARG A 133 18.14 -18.46 -17.33
CA ARG A 133 17.93 -19.88 -17.02
C ARG A 133 19.29 -20.52 -16.75
N VAL A 134 19.40 -21.20 -15.62
CA VAL A 134 20.60 -21.97 -15.26
C VAL A 134 20.18 -23.40 -15.01
N THR A 135 20.93 -24.36 -15.56
CA THR A 135 20.70 -25.79 -15.34
C THR A 135 21.66 -26.26 -14.25
N ILE A 136 21.12 -26.76 -13.14
CA ILE A 136 21.89 -27.23 -11.99
C ILE A 136 21.79 -28.76 -11.98
N LYS A 137 22.93 -29.47 -12.03
CA LYS A 137 22.94 -30.94 -11.96
C LYS A 137 22.78 -31.40 -10.51
N THR A 138 22.38 -32.66 -10.32
CA THR A 138 22.25 -33.27 -9.00
C THR A 138 23.58 -33.17 -8.23
N GLY A 139 23.57 -32.46 -7.10
CA GLY A 139 24.75 -32.22 -6.25
C GLY A 139 25.42 -30.85 -6.45
N ASP A 140 25.09 -30.12 -7.52
CA ASP A 140 25.66 -28.79 -7.79
C ASP A 140 24.93 -27.68 -7.03
N LYS A 141 25.63 -26.56 -6.81
CA LYS A 141 25.09 -25.32 -6.25
C LYS A 141 25.26 -24.17 -7.24
N HIS A 142 24.24 -23.33 -7.38
CA HIS A 142 24.33 -22.08 -8.13
C HIS A 142 24.21 -20.90 -7.16
N THR A 143 25.28 -20.14 -7.02
CA THR A 143 25.30 -18.92 -6.21
C THR A 143 24.96 -17.72 -7.11
N VAL A 144 24.04 -16.89 -6.64
CA VAL A 144 23.75 -15.59 -7.25
C VAL A 144 24.30 -14.53 -6.34
N ASP A 145 25.41 -13.92 -6.75
CA ASP A 145 26.01 -12.83 -6.00
C ASP A 145 25.22 -11.55 -6.27
N LEU A 146 24.52 -11.07 -5.24
CA LEU A 146 23.78 -9.82 -5.27
C LEU A 146 24.66 -8.75 -4.62
N LEU A 147 25.20 -7.85 -5.43
CA LEU A 147 26.01 -6.74 -4.93
C LEU A 147 25.10 -5.59 -4.53
N CYS A 148 24.69 -5.57 -3.26
CA CYS A 148 23.83 -4.53 -2.69
C CYS A 148 24.67 -3.32 -2.28
N ALA A 149 25.02 -2.47 -3.24
CA ALA A 149 25.78 -1.24 -3.00
C ALA A 149 24.95 -0.17 -2.25
N ASP A 150 23.63 -0.19 -2.39
CA ASP A 150 22.73 0.78 -1.77
C ASP A 150 22.31 0.34 -0.36
N PRO A 151 22.57 1.14 0.69
CA PRO A 151 22.11 0.85 2.05
C PRO A 151 20.57 0.90 2.20
N GLU A 152 19.86 1.47 1.23
CA GLU A 152 18.38 1.47 1.14
C GLU A 152 17.80 0.30 0.31
N SER A 153 18.63 -0.65 -0.15
CA SER A 153 18.17 -1.80 -0.93
C SER A 153 17.22 -2.70 -0.14
N VAL A 154 16.13 -3.13 -0.79
CA VAL A 154 15.13 -4.06 -0.22
C VAL A 154 15.69 -5.48 -0.14
N LEU A 155 16.56 -5.83 -1.07
CA LEU A 155 17.36 -7.05 -1.02
C LEU A 155 18.58 -6.71 -0.15
N LYS A 156 18.72 -7.39 0.98
CA LYS A 156 19.93 -7.39 1.80
C LYS A 156 20.63 -8.72 1.60
#